data_AF-A0AAV5E9N5-F1
#
_entry.id   AF-A0AAV5E9N5-F1
#
_cell.length_a   1.000
_cell.length_b   1.000
_cell.length_c   1.000
_cell.angle_alpha   90.00
_cell.angle_beta   90.00
_cell.angle_gamma   90.00
#
_symmetry.space_group_name_H-M   'P 1'
#
loop_
_entity.id
_entity.type
_entity.pdbx_description
1 polymer ?
#
loop_
_entity_poly.entity_id
_entity_poly.type
_entity_poly.pdbx_seq_one_letter_code
_entity_poly.pdbx_strand_id
1 'polypeptide(L)'
;MAAVRGGSYDSTTAKNNASPLVTTEQINNFISNINLLDQIGIFELNHIFAHSQRLNSDAIVAFVKALCKVSMTELQSPTDPRIFCLTKIVEIAHYNMNRIRLVWTRIWKVLSDFFVSVGLSENLSVAIFVMDSLRQLAMKFLEREELANYNFQNEFLQPFAVVMQKSNAPEVRELIVRCVSQMVLSRVNNVKSGWKSVFTVFTAAAADDRRSIVLLAFETMEKIVRDYFPYITETETTTFTDCVKCLITFTSSKFSSDASLNAIAFLRFCAVKLAEEGFVCHEKDTDQQPNNLDSSDGSVAVPKDDHVYFWVPLLAGLARLTADSRPTIRKGAVEVLFDILKDHGHLFSQSFWANIFESVIYPLFGSESFIPNGHNSSVNSPEDDSWNFETKMVALKCLADLYITFFEVMRPELSRVTSVVTNFIRSPYKQSASTGLSVFQLLTEGLASKLSKEEWEKILLCFKESAAHTFVVFDKIVRMMQNIEIPDRNESYSEAEQYSDNDIYNADEEEANMETASYAIVRMRNHISLQLQLFRT
;
A
#
# COMPACT_ATOMS: atom_id res chain seq x y z
N MET A 1 8.17 -60.82 -25.05
CA MET A 1 9.22 -61.15 -26.03
C MET A 1 9.65 -59.84 -26.68
N ALA A 2 10.81 -59.31 -26.29
CA ALA A 2 12.08 -59.37 -27.06
C ALA A 2 12.15 -58.23 -28.11
N ALA A 3 13.20 -57.42 -28.26
CA ALA A 3 14.52 -57.40 -27.67
C ALA A 3 15.14 -55.99 -27.78
N VAL A 4 16.00 -55.67 -26.83
CA VAL A 4 16.96 -54.57 -26.84
C VAL A 4 18.03 -54.83 -27.90
N ARG A 5 18.41 -53.81 -28.68
CA ARG A 5 19.73 -53.75 -29.34
C ARG A 5 20.17 -52.30 -29.53
N GLY A 6 21.29 -51.96 -28.89
CA GLY A 6 21.94 -50.67 -28.97
C GLY A 6 22.53 -50.41 -30.36
N GLY A 7 22.38 -49.17 -30.81
CA GLY A 7 23.09 -48.61 -31.96
C GLY A 7 24.26 -47.77 -31.48
N SER A 8 25.47 -48.27 -31.74
CA SER A 8 26.73 -47.54 -31.66
C SER A 8 26.70 -46.38 -32.65
N TYR A 9 26.76 -45.14 -32.18
CA TYR A 9 26.96 -43.97 -33.03
C TYR A 9 28.45 -43.82 -33.37
N ASP A 10 28.86 -44.46 -34.45
CA ASP A 10 30.10 -44.14 -35.16
C ASP A 10 29.94 -42.75 -35.79
N SER A 11 30.50 -41.74 -35.13
CA SER A 11 30.60 -40.39 -35.70
C SER A 11 31.95 -40.26 -36.38
N THR A 12 31.96 -40.61 -37.67
CA THR A 12 33.02 -40.26 -38.60
C THR A 12 33.35 -38.77 -38.48
N THR A 13 34.62 -38.51 -38.21
CA THR A 13 35.32 -37.22 -38.26
C THR A 13 34.93 -36.38 -39.48
N ALA A 14 34.01 -35.45 -39.28
CA ALA A 14 33.94 -34.23 -40.07
C ALA A 14 34.81 -33.18 -39.36
N LYS A 15 36.01 -32.94 -39.92
CA LYS A 15 36.88 -31.82 -39.56
C LYS A 15 36.16 -30.51 -39.89
N ASN A 16 35.35 -30.01 -38.97
CA ASN A 16 35.02 -28.59 -38.94
C ASN A 16 36.22 -27.87 -38.33
N ASN A 17 36.93 -27.12 -39.17
CA ASN A 17 37.94 -26.15 -38.73
C ASN A 17 37.24 -25.06 -37.90
N ALA A 18 36.98 -25.35 -36.62
CA ALA A 18 36.67 -24.33 -35.65
C ALA A 18 37.95 -23.57 -35.34
N SER A 19 37.97 -22.27 -35.64
CA SER A 19 39.03 -21.36 -35.20
C SER A 19 39.23 -21.50 -33.68
N PRO A 20 40.48 -21.44 -33.18
CA PRO A 20 40.74 -21.65 -31.76
C PRO A 20 39.98 -20.62 -30.92
N LEU A 21 39.34 -21.08 -29.83
CA LEU A 21 38.72 -20.19 -28.85
C LEU A 21 39.75 -19.22 -28.29
N VAL A 22 39.43 -17.92 -28.30
CA VAL A 22 40.29 -16.85 -27.80
C VAL A 22 40.50 -17.03 -26.30
N THR A 23 41.76 -16.98 -25.86
CA THR A 23 42.15 -17.22 -24.45
C THR A 23 42.00 -15.96 -23.59
N THR A 24 41.80 -16.13 -22.28
CA THR A 24 41.64 -15.04 -21.31
C THR A 24 42.84 -14.06 -21.28
N GLU A 25 44.04 -14.57 -21.56
CA GLU A 25 45.28 -13.80 -21.57
C GLU A 25 45.38 -12.89 -22.81
N GLN A 26 44.95 -13.38 -23.97
CA GLN A 26 44.81 -12.57 -25.20
C GLN A 26 43.77 -11.47 -25.04
N ILE A 27 42.70 -11.73 -24.29
CA ILE A 27 41.65 -10.75 -24.00
C ILE A 27 42.17 -9.66 -23.04
N ASN A 28 42.89 -10.02 -21.98
CA ASN A 28 43.44 -9.05 -21.04
C ASN A 28 44.48 -8.12 -21.68
N ASN A 29 45.36 -8.67 -22.53
CA ASN A 29 46.33 -7.88 -23.30
C ASN A 29 45.68 -6.99 -24.36
N PHE A 30 44.54 -7.41 -24.92
CA PHE A 30 43.75 -6.60 -25.85
C PHE A 30 43.03 -5.46 -25.12
N ILE A 31 42.44 -5.74 -23.96
CA ILE A 31 41.72 -4.75 -23.12
C ILE A 31 42.66 -3.63 -22.65
N SER A 32 43.90 -3.95 -22.26
CA SER A 32 44.89 -2.92 -21.92
C SER A 32 45.24 -2.00 -23.10
N ASN A 33 45.03 -2.49 -24.34
CA ASN A 33 45.26 -1.76 -25.58
C ASN A 33 43.98 -1.17 -26.19
N ILE A 34 42.81 -1.28 -25.57
CA ILE A 34 41.58 -0.61 -26.03
C ILE A 34 41.73 0.92 -26.00
N ASN A 35 42.64 1.46 -25.19
CA ASN A 35 42.99 2.88 -25.25
C ASN A 35 43.69 3.29 -26.57
N LEU A 36 44.08 2.33 -27.42
CA LEU A 36 44.57 2.52 -28.80
C LEU A 36 43.46 2.25 -29.84
N LEU A 37 42.24 2.74 -29.57
CA LEU A 37 41.09 2.66 -30.49
C LEU A 37 41.39 3.17 -31.92
N ASP A 38 42.39 4.06 -32.08
CA ASP A 38 42.81 4.56 -33.39
C ASP A 38 43.60 3.55 -34.24
N GLN A 39 44.11 2.45 -33.65
CA GLN A 39 44.97 1.48 -34.34
C GLN A 39 44.27 0.16 -34.72
N ILE A 40 43.10 -0.12 -34.14
CA ILE A 40 42.29 -1.28 -34.49
C ILE A 40 41.22 -0.79 -35.46
N GLY A 41 41.21 -1.30 -36.70
CA GLY A 41 40.22 -0.89 -37.67
C GLY A 41 38.79 -1.08 -37.13
N ILE A 42 37.92 -0.12 -37.45
CA ILE A 42 36.49 -0.13 -37.07
C ILE A 42 35.84 -1.47 -37.49
N PHE A 43 36.36 -2.10 -38.55
CA PHE A 43 35.92 -3.41 -39.04
C PHE A 43 36.27 -4.55 -38.09
N GLU A 44 37.53 -4.69 -37.66
CA GLU A 44 37.93 -5.75 -36.71
C GLU A 44 37.22 -5.58 -35.36
N LEU A 45 37.05 -4.33 -34.92
CA LEU A 45 36.39 -4.02 -33.65
C LEU A 45 34.89 -4.40 -33.68
N ASN A 46 34.17 -4.03 -34.75
CA ASN A 46 32.78 -4.45 -34.94
C ASN A 46 32.66 -5.97 -35.09
N HIS A 47 33.63 -6.62 -35.73
CA HIS A 47 33.68 -8.07 -35.84
C HIS A 47 33.78 -8.74 -34.46
N ILE A 48 34.56 -8.19 -33.52
CA ILE A 48 34.67 -8.73 -32.15
C ILE A 48 33.34 -8.64 -31.40
N PHE A 49 32.66 -7.48 -31.46
CA PHE A 49 31.37 -7.30 -30.77
C PHE A 49 30.27 -8.20 -31.34
N ALA A 50 30.18 -8.30 -32.67
CA ALA A 50 29.22 -9.16 -33.35
C ALA A 50 29.44 -10.66 -33.03
N HIS A 51 30.69 -11.07 -32.82
CA HIS A 51 31.03 -12.46 -32.49
C HIS A 51 31.09 -12.74 -30.98
N SER A 52 30.67 -11.81 -30.14
CA SER A 52 30.66 -11.97 -28.67
C SER A 52 29.89 -13.21 -28.20
N GLN A 53 28.88 -13.68 -28.95
CA GLN A 53 28.16 -14.93 -28.70
C GLN A 53 29.03 -16.18 -28.72
N ARG A 54 30.16 -16.16 -29.45
CA ARG A 54 31.10 -17.28 -29.56
C ARG A 54 32.09 -17.37 -28.39
N LEU A 55 32.16 -16.33 -27.56
CA LEU A 55 33.00 -16.35 -26.36
C LEU A 55 32.48 -17.40 -25.37
N ASN A 56 33.40 -18.07 -24.67
CA ASN A 56 33.03 -18.97 -23.58
C ASN A 56 32.48 -18.19 -22.37
N SER A 57 31.92 -18.92 -21.41
CA SER A 57 31.21 -18.36 -20.24
C SER A 57 32.01 -17.37 -19.40
N ASP A 58 33.31 -17.61 -19.19
CA ASP A 58 34.14 -16.73 -18.37
C ASP A 58 34.70 -15.56 -19.19
N ALA A 59 35.05 -15.81 -20.45
CA ALA A 59 35.53 -14.81 -21.38
C ALA A 59 34.50 -13.72 -21.64
N ILE A 60 33.23 -14.07 -21.85
CA ILE A 60 32.17 -13.07 -22.08
C ILE A 60 31.95 -12.20 -20.83
N VAL A 61 32.00 -12.77 -19.63
CA VAL A 61 31.82 -12.02 -18.39
C VAL A 61 33.01 -11.07 -18.17
N ALA A 62 34.24 -11.53 -18.40
CA ALA A 62 35.44 -10.69 -18.31
C ALA A 62 35.39 -9.54 -19.34
N PHE A 63 34.98 -9.85 -20.57
CA PHE A 63 34.84 -8.87 -21.64
C PHE A 63 33.81 -7.79 -21.32
N VAL A 64 32.63 -8.17 -20.83
CA VAL A 64 31.59 -7.21 -20.41
C VAL A 64 32.08 -6.32 -19.27
N LYS A 65 32.74 -6.89 -18.25
CA LYS A 65 33.31 -6.11 -17.14
C LYS A 65 34.31 -5.07 -17.62
N ALA A 66 35.22 -5.47 -18.50
CA ALA A 66 36.23 -4.58 -19.05
C ALA A 66 35.59 -3.46 -19.89
N LEU A 67 34.62 -3.80 -20.73
CA LEU A 67 33.93 -2.82 -21.55
C LEU A 67 33.13 -1.82 -20.71
N CYS A 68 32.44 -2.27 -19.65
CA CYS A 68 31.80 -1.38 -18.69
C CYS A 68 32.80 -0.42 -18.04
N LYS A 69 34.00 -0.89 -17.67
CA LYS A 69 35.05 -0.03 -17.09
C LYS A 69 35.53 1.03 -18.07
N VAL A 70 35.81 0.65 -19.33
CA VAL A 70 36.20 1.60 -20.38
C VAL A 70 35.09 2.61 -20.63
N SER A 71 33.84 2.15 -20.73
CA SER A 71 32.69 3.03 -20.92
C SER A 71 32.53 4.02 -19.78
N MET A 72 32.76 3.63 -18.52
CA MET A 72 32.71 4.58 -17.40
C MET A 72 33.74 5.70 -17.57
N THR A 73 34.97 5.37 -18.01
CA THR A 73 36.01 6.37 -18.28
C THR A 73 35.63 7.27 -19.46
N GLU A 74 35.02 6.74 -20.52
CA GLU A 74 34.54 7.53 -21.66
C GLU A 74 33.45 8.53 -21.27
N LEU A 75 32.54 8.12 -20.39
CA LEU A 75 31.39 8.93 -19.95
C LEU A 75 31.76 9.98 -18.89
N GLN A 76 32.86 9.77 -18.15
CA GLN A 76 33.37 10.71 -17.15
C GLN A 76 34.16 11.88 -17.74
N SER A 77 34.35 11.92 -19.07
CA SER A 77 35.00 13.05 -19.75
C SER A 77 34.18 14.33 -19.54
N PRO A 78 34.72 15.37 -18.87
CA PRO A 78 33.96 16.55 -18.48
C PRO A 78 33.59 17.47 -19.65
N THR A 79 34.32 17.38 -20.77
CA THR A 79 34.13 18.25 -21.94
C THR A 79 33.52 17.54 -23.14
N ASP A 80 33.71 16.23 -23.26
CA ASP A 80 33.21 15.43 -24.39
C ASP A 80 32.95 13.97 -23.97
N PRO A 81 31.79 13.69 -23.35
CA PRO A 81 31.42 12.34 -22.95
C PRO A 81 31.12 11.49 -24.19
N ARG A 82 31.91 10.42 -24.38
CA ARG A 82 31.78 9.54 -25.54
C ARG A 82 30.87 8.36 -25.20
N ILE A 83 29.88 8.09 -26.04
CA ILE A 83 28.89 7.01 -25.83
C ILE A 83 29.20 5.73 -26.62
N PHE A 84 30.41 5.63 -27.20
CA PHE A 84 30.76 4.53 -28.10
C PHE A 84 30.72 3.18 -27.37
N CYS A 85 31.47 3.04 -26.27
CA CYS A 85 31.45 1.79 -25.52
C CYS A 85 30.08 1.50 -24.90
N LEU A 86 29.33 2.52 -24.51
CA LEU A 86 27.95 2.38 -24.03
C LEU A 86 27.05 1.75 -25.09
N THR A 87 27.15 2.22 -26.34
CA THR A 87 26.41 1.66 -27.49
C THR A 87 26.79 0.19 -27.71
N LYS A 88 28.08 -0.13 -27.60
CA LYS A 88 28.56 -1.52 -27.74
C LYS A 88 28.13 -2.42 -26.59
N ILE A 89 28.00 -1.90 -25.37
CA ILE A 89 27.42 -2.63 -24.24
C ILE A 89 25.98 -3.03 -24.55
N VAL A 90 25.18 -2.13 -25.14
CA VAL A 90 23.80 -2.41 -25.54
C VAL A 90 23.74 -3.50 -26.61
N GLU A 91 24.58 -3.41 -27.65
CA GLU A 91 24.68 -4.44 -28.69
C GLU A 91 25.07 -5.81 -28.11
N ILE A 92 26.08 -5.86 -27.24
CA ILE A 92 26.54 -7.11 -26.62
C ILE A 92 25.47 -7.69 -25.70
N ALA A 93 24.79 -6.86 -24.91
CA ALA A 93 23.67 -7.30 -24.09
C ALA A 93 22.59 -7.94 -24.98
N HIS A 94 22.28 -7.31 -26.12
CA HIS A 94 21.32 -7.84 -27.07
C HIS A 94 21.76 -9.20 -27.64
N TYR A 95 23.00 -9.30 -28.14
CA TYR A 95 23.49 -10.54 -28.73
C TYR A 95 23.57 -11.69 -27.72
N ASN A 96 23.85 -11.41 -26.45
CA ASN A 96 24.13 -12.45 -25.46
C ASN A 96 22.94 -12.80 -24.57
N MET A 97 21.76 -12.18 -24.74
CA MET A 97 20.59 -12.43 -23.91
C MET A 97 20.08 -13.88 -23.99
N ASN A 98 20.33 -14.58 -25.10
CA ASN A 98 19.90 -15.97 -25.32
C ASN A 98 20.88 -17.02 -24.78
N ARG A 99 21.94 -16.59 -24.08
CA ARG A 99 22.87 -17.53 -23.43
C ARG A 99 22.18 -18.34 -22.32
N ILE A 100 22.83 -19.45 -21.96
CA ILE A 100 22.41 -20.25 -20.81
C ILE A 100 22.29 -19.36 -19.57
N ARG A 101 21.22 -19.61 -18.81
CA ARG A 101 20.76 -18.77 -17.71
C ARG A 101 21.86 -18.39 -16.71
N LEU A 102 22.63 -19.36 -16.23
CA LEU A 102 23.70 -19.12 -15.25
C LEU A 102 24.75 -18.12 -15.75
N VAL A 103 25.07 -18.16 -17.04
CA VAL A 103 26.03 -17.23 -17.65
C VAL A 103 25.38 -15.87 -17.85
N TRP A 104 24.13 -15.84 -18.33
CA TRP A 104 23.38 -14.59 -18.48
C TRP A 104 23.24 -13.84 -17.15
N THR A 105 22.88 -14.52 -16.06
CA THR A 105 22.80 -13.88 -14.72
C THR A 105 24.13 -13.24 -14.31
N ARG A 106 25.27 -13.89 -14.60
CA ARG A 106 26.60 -13.32 -14.32
C ARG A 106 26.90 -12.09 -15.19
N ILE A 107 26.49 -12.10 -16.46
CA ILE A 107 26.62 -10.95 -17.37
C ILE A 107 25.71 -9.82 -16.89
N TRP A 108 24.43 -10.12 -16.66
CA TRP A 108 23.41 -9.15 -16.29
C TRP A 108 23.72 -8.47 -14.98
N LYS A 109 24.27 -9.18 -13.99
CA LYS A 109 24.74 -8.55 -12.74
C LYS A 109 25.68 -7.37 -13.01
N VAL A 110 26.67 -7.57 -13.89
CA VAL A 110 27.63 -6.53 -14.26
C VAL A 110 26.95 -5.39 -15.02
N LEU A 111 26.08 -5.74 -15.97
CA LEU A 111 25.35 -4.76 -16.77
C LEU A 111 24.38 -3.92 -15.93
N SER A 112 23.62 -4.56 -15.04
CA SER A 112 22.68 -3.95 -14.12
C SER A 112 23.38 -2.89 -13.26
N ASP A 113 24.49 -3.24 -12.62
CA ASP A 113 25.30 -2.31 -11.82
C ASP A 113 25.78 -1.11 -12.66
N PHE A 114 26.18 -1.37 -13.91
CA PHE A 114 26.59 -0.34 -14.85
C PHE A 114 25.42 0.58 -15.27
N PHE A 115 24.27 0.03 -15.67
CA PHE A 115 23.07 0.81 -16.04
C PHE A 115 22.59 1.69 -14.89
N VAL A 116 22.58 1.18 -13.65
CA VAL A 116 22.24 1.97 -12.47
C VAL A 116 23.25 3.10 -12.25
N SER A 117 24.54 2.80 -12.33
CA SER A 117 25.60 3.80 -12.09
C SER A 117 25.54 4.94 -13.11
N VAL A 118 25.36 4.62 -14.39
CA VAL A 118 25.26 5.62 -15.46
C VAL A 118 23.90 6.34 -15.42
N GLY A 119 22.82 5.65 -15.06
CA GLY A 119 21.48 6.25 -14.94
C GLY A 119 21.37 7.27 -13.81
N LEU A 120 22.29 7.21 -12.83
CA LEU A 120 22.45 8.17 -11.74
C LEU A 120 23.52 9.24 -12.02
N SER A 121 24.02 9.32 -13.26
CA SER A 121 25.00 10.35 -13.64
C SER A 121 24.40 11.75 -13.53
N GLU A 122 25.23 12.73 -13.13
CA GLU A 122 24.89 14.15 -13.17
C GLU A 122 24.75 14.67 -14.61
N ASN A 123 25.36 13.99 -15.58
CA ASN A 123 25.20 14.34 -16.99
C ASN A 123 23.84 13.83 -17.49
N LEU A 124 22.87 14.75 -17.57
CA LEU A 124 21.50 14.45 -17.94
C LEU A 124 21.39 13.72 -19.30
N SER A 125 22.16 14.13 -20.31
CA SER A 125 22.11 13.50 -21.64
C SER A 125 22.57 12.04 -21.60
N VAL A 126 23.62 11.76 -20.83
CA VAL A 126 24.13 10.39 -20.63
C VAL A 126 23.12 9.54 -19.85
N ALA A 127 22.54 10.08 -18.78
CA ALA A 127 21.51 9.41 -17.98
C ALA A 127 20.26 9.08 -18.83
N ILE A 128 19.78 10.04 -19.63
CA ILE A 128 18.64 9.83 -20.56
C ILE A 128 18.97 8.73 -21.57
N PHE A 129 20.15 8.79 -22.20
CA PHE A 129 20.54 7.81 -23.21
C PHE A 129 20.63 6.39 -22.64
N VAL A 130 21.21 6.22 -21.45
CA VAL A 130 21.34 4.89 -20.83
C VAL A 130 20.00 4.32 -20.38
N MET A 131 19.09 5.16 -19.89
CA MET A 131 17.74 4.72 -19.51
C MET A 131 16.90 4.36 -20.73
N ASP A 132 17.02 5.10 -21.84
CA ASP A 132 16.38 4.71 -23.10
C ASP A 132 16.98 3.41 -23.67
N SER A 133 18.30 3.26 -23.61
CA SER A 133 18.99 2.03 -24.02
C SER A 133 18.52 0.82 -23.22
N LEU A 134 18.35 0.98 -21.90
CA LEU A 134 17.80 -0.06 -21.04
C LEU A 134 16.35 -0.39 -21.43
N ARG A 135 15.52 0.60 -21.76
CA ARG A 135 14.14 0.39 -22.25
C ARG A 135 14.13 -0.44 -23.54
N GLN A 136 15.00 -0.14 -24.49
CA GLN A 136 15.09 -0.88 -25.75
C GLN A 136 15.43 -2.36 -25.51
N LEU A 137 16.39 -2.63 -24.62
CA LEU A 137 16.73 -4.00 -24.23
C LEU A 137 15.58 -4.68 -23.49
N ALA A 138 14.92 -3.99 -22.55
CA ALA A 138 13.80 -4.51 -21.78
C ALA A 138 12.61 -4.88 -22.68
N MET A 139 12.27 -4.05 -23.66
CA MET A 139 11.23 -4.34 -24.65
C MET A 139 11.49 -5.64 -25.42
N LYS A 140 12.75 -5.89 -25.80
CA LYS A 140 13.16 -7.14 -26.46
C LYS A 140 13.20 -8.32 -25.50
N PHE A 141 13.61 -8.08 -24.28
CA PHE A 141 13.74 -9.12 -23.28
C PHE A 141 12.37 -9.63 -22.80
N LEU A 142 11.38 -8.75 -22.69
CA LEU A 142 9.99 -9.09 -22.37
C LEU A 142 9.27 -9.84 -23.51
N GLU A 143 9.79 -9.86 -24.75
CA GLU A 143 9.25 -10.72 -25.82
C GLU A 143 9.44 -12.22 -25.50
N ARG A 144 10.29 -12.55 -24.52
CA ARG A 144 10.59 -13.92 -24.11
C ARG A 144 9.63 -14.37 -23.01
N GLU A 145 9.11 -15.57 -23.16
CA GLU A 145 8.30 -16.20 -22.11
C GLU A 145 9.14 -16.45 -20.85
N GLU A 146 8.54 -16.16 -19.70
CA GLU A 146 9.12 -16.46 -18.40
C GLU A 146 8.65 -17.84 -17.91
N LEU A 147 9.62 -18.73 -17.66
CA LEU A 147 9.35 -20.06 -17.11
C LEU A 147 8.88 -19.95 -15.65
N ALA A 148 7.92 -20.78 -15.25
CA ALA A 148 7.43 -20.84 -13.87
C ALA A 148 8.59 -21.03 -12.87
N ASN A 149 8.55 -20.29 -11.75
CA ASN A 149 9.56 -20.26 -10.68
C ASN A 149 10.92 -19.63 -11.07
N TYR A 150 10.97 -18.83 -12.14
CA TYR A 150 12.13 -18.00 -12.44
C TYR A 150 11.74 -16.53 -12.57
N ASN A 151 12.19 -15.69 -11.64
CA ASN A 151 11.75 -14.30 -11.55
C ASN A 151 12.76 -13.33 -12.19
N PHE A 152 13.10 -13.59 -13.45
CA PHE A 152 14.19 -12.89 -14.14
C PHE A 152 13.78 -11.57 -14.75
N GLN A 153 12.50 -11.42 -15.10
CA GLN A 153 11.97 -10.14 -15.53
C GLN A 153 12.10 -9.11 -14.41
N ASN A 154 11.85 -9.52 -13.15
CA ASN A 154 12.08 -8.65 -12.00
C ASN A 154 13.55 -8.21 -11.90
N GLU A 155 14.51 -9.13 -11.99
CA GLU A 155 15.95 -8.80 -11.97
C GLU A 155 16.35 -7.87 -13.13
N PHE A 156 15.76 -8.05 -14.30
CA PHE A 156 16.04 -7.23 -15.47
C PHE A 156 15.49 -5.80 -15.34
N LEU A 157 14.29 -5.64 -14.78
CA LEU A 157 13.64 -4.34 -14.64
C LEU A 157 14.07 -3.58 -13.38
N GLN A 158 14.75 -4.24 -12.44
CA GLN A 158 15.20 -3.66 -11.18
C GLN A 158 16.00 -2.35 -11.32
N PRO A 159 16.88 -2.16 -12.33
CA PRO A 159 17.57 -0.88 -12.51
C PRO A 159 16.63 0.32 -12.68
N PHE A 160 15.48 0.18 -13.34
CA PHE A 160 14.49 1.26 -13.44
C PHE A 160 14.00 1.69 -12.05
N ALA A 161 13.69 0.72 -11.19
CA ALA A 161 13.23 0.99 -9.82
C ALA A 161 14.31 1.71 -8.99
N VAL A 162 15.57 1.26 -9.08
CA VAL A 162 16.67 1.89 -8.33
C VAL A 162 16.92 3.32 -8.79
N VAL A 163 16.97 3.54 -10.12
CA VAL A 163 17.23 4.89 -10.65
C VAL A 163 16.05 5.82 -10.37
N MET A 164 14.81 5.34 -10.46
CA MET A 164 13.61 6.12 -10.09
C MET A 164 13.67 6.62 -8.64
N GLN A 165 14.10 5.78 -7.71
CA GLN A 165 14.16 6.11 -6.29
C GLN A 165 15.35 7.01 -5.91
N LYS A 166 16.47 6.91 -6.63
CA LYS A 166 17.73 7.58 -6.25
C LYS A 166 18.06 8.81 -7.11
N SER A 167 17.48 8.95 -8.29
CA SER A 167 17.81 10.05 -9.20
C SER A 167 17.23 11.36 -8.71
N ASN A 168 18.09 12.37 -8.55
CA ASN A 168 17.66 13.73 -8.26
C ASN A 168 17.11 14.44 -9.51
N ALA A 169 17.43 13.93 -10.71
CA ALA A 169 17.03 14.52 -11.99
C ALA A 169 15.58 14.11 -12.34
N PRO A 170 14.61 15.03 -12.26
CA PRO A 170 13.22 14.71 -12.51
C PRO A 170 12.91 14.36 -13.97
N GLU A 171 13.69 14.86 -14.93
CA GLU A 171 13.58 14.49 -16.35
C GLU A 171 13.90 12.99 -16.54
N VAL A 172 14.86 12.45 -15.78
CA VAL A 172 15.20 11.02 -15.77
C VAL A 172 14.08 10.22 -15.11
N ARG A 173 13.55 10.68 -13.97
CA ARG A 173 12.42 10.01 -13.29
C ARG A 173 11.16 9.96 -14.16
N GLU A 174 10.82 11.06 -14.82
CA GLU A 174 9.72 11.12 -15.78
C GLU A 174 9.94 10.17 -16.96
N LEU A 175 11.15 10.14 -17.53
CA LEU A 175 11.52 9.20 -18.58
C LEU A 175 11.33 7.76 -18.13
N ILE A 176 11.74 7.40 -16.92
CA ILE A 176 11.58 6.03 -16.38
C ILE A 176 10.10 5.65 -16.32
N VAL A 177 9.25 6.53 -15.79
CA VAL A 177 7.80 6.28 -15.75
C VAL A 177 7.27 6.05 -17.17
N ARG A 178 7.63 6.91 -18.15
CA ARG A 178 7.24 6.73 -19.55
C ARG A 178 7.72 5.39 -20.14
N CYS A 179 8.97 5.02 -19.88
CA CYS A 179 9.55 3.75 -20.33
C CYS A 179 8.72 2.58 -19.79
N VAL A 180 8.50 2.55 -18.48
CA VAL A 180 7.77 1.47 -17.81
C VAL A 180 6.31 1.41 -18.26
N SER A 181 5.63 2.55 -18.35
CA SER A 181 4.27 2.63 -18.87
C SER A 181 4.17 2.08 -20.29
N GLN A 182 5.07 2.48 -21.18
CA GLN A 182 5.09 1.97 -22.55
C GLN A 182 5.32 0.46 -22.59
N MET A 183 6.30 -0.05 -21.82
CA MET A 183 6.62 -1.48 -21.78
C MET A 183 5.44 -2.33 -21.35
N VAL A 184 4.79 -1.94 -20.24
CA VAL A 184 3.64 -2.67 -19.69
C VAL A 184 2.47 -2.63 -20.66
N LEU A 185 2.08 -1.45 -21.16
CA LEU A 185 0.93 -1.32 -22.07
C LEU A 185 1.16 -2.02 -23.42
N SER A 186 2.41 -2.16 -23.87
CA SER A 186 2.72 -2.82 -25.15
C SER A 186 2.84 -4.34 -25.03
N ARG A 187 3.14 -4.86 -23.83
CA ARG A 187 3.56 -6.26 -23.61
C ARG A 187 2.91 -6.90 -22.38
N VAL A 188 1.74 -6.43 -21.97
CA VAL A 188 1.10 -6.82 -20.70
C VAL A 188 0.97 -8.34 -20.51
N ASN A 189 0.63 -9.07 -21.58
CA ASN A 189 0.47 -10.53 -21.57
C ASN A 189 1.78 -11.27 -21.23
N ASN A 190 2.92 -10.64 -21.51
CA ASN A 190 4.25 -11.19 -21.30
C ASN A 190 4.83 -10.78 -19.94
N VAL A 191 4.26 -9.78 -19.25
CA VAL A 191 4.74 -9.35 -17.93
C VAL A 191 4.29 -10.38 -16.89
N LYS A 192 5.28 -10.99 -16.23
CA LYS A 192 5.11 -11.97 -15.15
C LYS A 192 5.79 -11.43 -13.89
N SER A 193 6.92 -11.97 -13.44
CA SER A 193 7.62 -11.46 -12.25
C SER A 193 8.03 -9.99 -12.37
N GLY A 194 8.11 -9.47 -13.61
CA GLY A 194 8.38 -8.07 -13.90
C GLY A 194 7.39 -7.09 -13.25
N TRP A 195 6.16 -7.52 -12.94
CA TRP A 195 5.17 -6.68 -12.25
C TRP A 195 5.68 -6.10 -10.94
N LYS A 196 6.51 -6.84 -10.19
CA LYS A 196 7.09 -6.36 -8.94
C LYS A 196 7.92 -5.09 -9.14
N SER A 197 8.77 -5.07 -10.17
CA SER A 197 9.57 -3.88 -10.52
C SER A 197 8.70 -2.76 -11.08
N VAL A 198 7.68 -3.08 -11.88
CA VAL A 198 6.70 -2.12 -12.40
C VAL A 198 6.01 -1.38 -11.25
N PHE A 199 5.41 -2.10 -10.31
CA PHE A 199 4.74 -1.49 -9.15
C PHE A 199 5.71 -0.80 -8.21
N THR A 200 6.97 -1.25 -8.11
CA THR A 200 8.01 -0.53 -7.37
C THR A 200 8.29 0.84 -7.99
N VAL A 201 8.37 0.93 -9.33
CA VAL A 201 8.55 2.20 -10.05
C VAL A 201 7.33 3.10 -9.85
N PHE A 202 6.11 2.60 -10.05
CA PHE A 202 4.91 3.42 -9.89
C PHE A 202 4.65 3.84 -8.45
N THR A 203 5.01 3.02 -7.46
CA THR A 203 4.93 3.40 -6.04
C THR A 203 5.91 4.52 -5.72
N ALA A 204 7.14 4.47 -6.26
CA ALA A 204 8.08 5.58 -6.13
C ALA A 204 7.56 6.86 -6.84
N ALA A 205 6.96 6.71 -8.03
CA ALA A 205 6.38 7.82 -8.78
C ALA A 205 5.17 8.45 -8.09
N ALA A 206 4.36 7.66 -7.38
CA ALA A 206 3.22 8.14 -6.60
C ALA A 206 3.64 9.09 -5.46
N ALA A 207 4.84 8.90 -4.93
CA ALA A 207 5.45 9.72 -3.89
C ALA A 207 6.37 10.83 -4.42
N ASP A 208 6.45 11.04 -5.74
CA ASP A 208 7.33 12.05 -6.35
C ASP A 208 6.84 13.47 -6.08
N ASP A 209 7.76 14.43 -5.96
CA ASP A 209 7.43 15.85 -5.75
C ASP A 209 6.91 16.56 -7.01
N ARG A 210 7.04 15.95 -8.20
CA ARG A 210 6.48 16.51 -9.45
C ARG A 210 5.11 15.94 -9.77
N ARG A 211 4.11 16.82 -9.80
CA ARG A 211 2.73 16.50 -10.22
C ARG A 211 2.66 15.79 -11.58
N SER A 212 3.47 16.17 -12.57
CA SER A 212 3.46 15.54 -13.90
C SER A 212 3.83 14.05 -13.84
N ILE A 213 4.80 13.69 -13.01
CA ILE A 213 5.27 12.30 -12.82
C ILE A 213 4.19 11.48 -12.13
N VAL A 214 3.59 12.03 -11.06
CA VAL A 214 2.50 11.38 -10.32
C VAL A 214 1.32 11.10 -11.26
N LEU A 215 0.88 12.09 -12.04
CA LEU A 215 -0.27 11.95 -12.94
C LEU A 215 -0.02 10.94 -14.06
N LEU A 216 1.19 10.95 -14.66
CA LEU A 216 1.56 10.00 -15.70
C LEU A 216 1.54 8.55 -15.19
N ALA A 217 2.09 8.32 -14.00
CA ALA A 217 2.08 7.01 -13.36
C ALA A 217 0.65 6.59 -13.00
N PHE A 218 -0.17 7.52 -12.49
CA PHE A 218 -1.55 7.25 -12.13
C PHE A 218 -2.39 6.87 -13.36
N GLU A 219 -2.32 7.62 -14.46
CA GLU A 219 -3.05 7.30 -15.71
C GLU A 219 -2.72 5.88 -16.21
N THR A 220 -1.46 5.46 -16.08
CA THR A 220 -1.05 4.10 -16.45
C THR A 220 -1.61 3.08 -15.47
N MET A 221 -1.58 3.38 -14.17
CA MET A 221 -2.14 2.53 -13.13
C MET A 221 -3.66 2.32 -13.31
N GLU A 222 -4.39 3.36 -13.69
CA GLU A 222 -5.82 3.27 -14.00
C GLU A 222 -6.09 2.27 -15.14
N LYS A 223 -5.32 2.35 -16.24
CA LYS A 223 -5.43 1.41 -17.37
C LYS A 223 -5.09 -0.02 -16.96
N ILE A 224 -4.04 -0.21 -16.17
CA ILE A 224 -3.63 -1.51 -15.64
C ILE A 224 -4.76 -2.16 -14.84
N VAL A 225 -5.35 -1.42 -13.90
CA VAL A 225 -6.42 -1.95 -13.05
C VAL A 225 -7.72 -2.18 -13.83
N ARG A 226 -8.07 -1.32 -14.80
CA ARG A 226 -9.32 -1.46 -15.57
C ARG A 226 -9.28 -2.56 -16.60
N ASP A 227 -8.20 -2.61 -17.38
CA ASP A 227 -8.16 -3.40 -18.62
C ASP A 227 -7.34 -4.69 -18.47
N TYR A 228 -6.47 -4.75 -17.46
CA TYR A 228 -5.47 -5.83 -17.31
C TYR A 228 -5.45 -6.48 -15.93
N PHE A 229 -6.57 -6.38 -15.19
CA PHE A 229 -6.70 -6.95 -13.84
C PHE A 229 -6.33 -8.45 -13.72
N PRO A 230 -6.76 -9.35 -14.64
CA PRO A 230 -6.43 -10.78 -14.54
C PRO A 230 -4.91 -11.04 -14.54
N TYR A 231 -4.14 -10.25 -15.28
CA TYR A 231 -2.68 -10.39 -15.32
C TYR A 231 -2.00 -10.07 -13.98
N ILE A 232 -2.67 -9.33 -13.10
CA ILE A 232 -2.20 -8.98 -11.75
C ILE A 232 -2.52 -10.12 -10.77
N THR A 233 -3.71 -10.72 -10.87
CA THR A 233 -4.19 -11.76 -9.94
C THR A 233 -3.68 -13.16 -10.30
N GLU A 234 -3.44 -13.46 -11.58
CA GLU A 234 -3.01 -14.79 -12.05
C GLU A 234 -1.49 -15.03 -11.96
N THR A 235 -0.67 -14.00 -11.74
CA THR A 235 0.81 -14.12 -11.82
C THR A 235 1.43 -14.62 -10.50
N GLU A 236 1.53 -13.74 -9.50
CA GLU A 236 2.00 -14.07 -8.14
C GLU A 236 1.07 -13.40 -7.14
N THR A 237 0.83 -14.03 -6.00
CA THR A 237 -0.05 -13.48 -4.94
C THR A 237 0.44 -12.12 -4.43
N THR A 238 1.75 -11.89 -4.44
CA THR A 238 2.36 -10.62 -4.05
C THR A 238 2.13 -9.51 -5.06
N THR A 239 1.84 -9.83 -6.33
CA THR A 239 1.63 -8.84 -7.40
C THR A 239 0.40 -7.98 -7.14
N PHE A 240 -0.70 -8.59 -6.71
CA PHE A 240 -1.88 -7.83 -6.30
C PHE A 240 -1.63 -6.99 -5.04
N THR A 241 -0.87 -7.52 -4.08
CA THR A 241 -0.47 -6.77 -2.88
C THR A 241 0.35 -5.52 -3.25
N ASP A 242 1.29 -5.64 -4.19
CA ASP A 242 2.08 -4.52 -4.70
C ASP A 242 1.22 -3.50 -5.47
N CYS A 243 0.22 -3.97 -6.24
CA CYS A 243 -0.79 -3.14 -6.90
C CYS A 243 -1.59 -2.30 -5.87
N VAL A 244 -2.14 -2.94 -4.84
CA VAL A 244 -2.86 -2.27 -3.75
C VAL A 244 -1.94 -1.26 -3.05
N LYS A 245 -0.70 -1.64 -2.71
CA LYS A 245 0.28 -0.74 -2.09
C LYS A 245 0.55 0.49 -2.95
N CYS A 246 0.65 0.31 -4.27
CA CYS A 246 0.82 1.40 -5.21
C CYS A 246 -0.39 2.36 -5.18
N LEU A 247 -1.62 1.83 -5.26
CA LEU A 247 -2.86 2.63 -5.13
C LEU A 247 -2.93 3.39 -3.81
N ILE A 248 -2.63 2.72 -2.68
CA ILE A 248 -2.58 3.36 -1.36
C ILE A 248 -1.58 4.51 -1.35
N THR A 249 -0.42 4.36 -2.00
CA THR A 249 0.58 5.44 -2.05
C THR A 249 0.07 6.65 -2.86
N PHE A 250 -0.70 6.43 -3.94
CA PHE A 250 -1.36 7.53 -4.67
C PHE A 250 -2.36 8.29 -3.80
N THR A 251 -3.03 7.64 -2.85
CA THR A 251 -3.94 8.34 -1.92
C THR A 251 -3.20 9.35 -1.05
N SER A 252 -1.92 9.13 -0.74
CA SER A 252 -1.08 10.03 0.07
C SER A 252 -0.43 11.17 -0.74
N SER A 253 -0.76 11.33 -2.02
CA SER A 253 -0.18 12.36 -2.88
C SER A 253 -0.52 13.79 -2.41
N LYS A 254 0.47 14.67 -2.43
CA LYS A 254 0.34 16.08 -2.00
C LYS A 254 -0.35 16.99 -3.02
N PHE A 255 -0.55 16.54 -4.27
CA PHE A 255 -0.89 17.44 -5.37
C PHE A 255 -2.39 17.54 -5.69
N SER A 256 -3.20 16.54 -5.32
CA SER A 256 -4.64 16.58 -5.61
C SER A 256 -5.44 15.67 -4.68
N SER A 257 -6.46 16.26 -4.03
CA SER A 257 -7.49 15.48 -3.32
C SER A 257 -8.27 14.59 -4.29
N ASP A 258 -8.51 15.04 -5.53
CA ASP A 258 -9.27 14.27 -6.52
C ASP A 258 -8.51 13.02 -6.98
N ALA A 259 -7.21 13.13 -7.27
CA ALA A 259 -6.39 11.96 -7.59
C ALA A 259 -6.34 10.97 -6.42
N SER A 260 -6.29 11.49 -5.19
CA SER A 260 -6.31 10.69 -3.97
C SER A 260 -7.65 9.97 -3.79
N LEU A 261 -8.78 10.65 -4.03
CA LEU A 261 -10.13 10.07 -3.98
C LEU A 261 -10.36 9.07 -5.13
N ASN A 262 -9.85 9.34 -6.32
CA ASN A 262 -9.90 8.41 -7.45
C ASN A 262 -9.13 7.13 -7.10
N ALA A 263 -7.95 7.24 -6.47
CA ALA A 263 -7.20 6.07 -6.01
C ALA A 263 -8.00 5.23 -4.99
N ILE A 264 -8.76 5.86 -4.09
CA ILE A 264 -9.71 5.14 -3.20
C ILE A 264 -10.82 4.46 -4.01
N ALA A 265 -11.37 5.13 -5.01
CA ALA A 265 -12.37 4.52 -5.90
C ALA A 265 -11.82 3.32 -6.68
N PHE A 266 -10.54 3.34 -7.06
CA PHE A 266 -9.87 2.17 -7.66
C PHE A 266 -9.66 1.02 -6.67
N LEU A 267 -9.42 1.28 -5.39
CA LEU A 267 -9.42 0.23 -4.37
C LEU A 267 -10.80 -0.45 -4.28
N ARG A 268 -11.88 0.33 -4.33
CA ARG A 268 -13.25 -0.22 -4.43
C ARG A 268 -13.44 -1.04 -5.70
N PHE A 269 -12.94 -0.55 -6.83
CA PHE A 269 -13.00 -1.29 -8.09
C PHE A 269 -12.23 -2.61 -8.02
N CYS A 270 -11.08 -2.65 -7.36
CA CYS A 270 -10.35 -3.89 -7.11
C CYS A 270 -11.20 -4.89 -6.31
N ALA A 271 -11.93 -4.47 -5.28
CA ALA A 271 -12.85 -5.35 -4.55
C ALA A 271 -13.95 -5.93 -5.46
N VAL A 272 -14.56 -5.09 -6.32
CA VAL A 272 -15.57 -5.53 -7.28
C VAL A 272 -15.00 -6.58 -8.22
N LYS A 273 -13.80 -6.36 -8.75
CA LYS A 273 -13.11 -7.32 -9.63
C LYS A 273 -12.74 -8.62 -8.92
N LEU A 274 -12.30 -8.54 -7.67
CA LEU A 274 -12.04 -9.74 -6.88
C LEU A 274 -13.31 -10.58 -6.70
N ALA A 275 -14.45 -9.94 -6.44
CA ALA A 275 -15.73 -10.63 -6.32
C ALA A 275 -16.20 -11.24 -7.66
N GLU A 276 -16.01 -10.54 -8.78
CA GLU A 276 -16.37 -11.03 -10.13
C GLU A 276 -15.54 -12.25 -10.57
N GLU A 277 -14.24 -12.28 -10.26
CA GLU A 277 -13.33 -13.39 -10.61
C GLU A 277 -13.53 -14.64 -9.74
N GLY A 278 -14.47 -14.62 -8.79
CA GLY A 278 -14.83 -15.79 -7.99
C GLY A 278 -13.85 -16.09 -6.84
N PHE A 279 -13.12 -15.08 -6.36
CA PHE A 279 -12.25 -15.17 -5.19
C PHE A 279 -13.05 -15.21 -3.88
N VAL A 280 -13.86 -16.27 -3.71
CA VAL A 280 -14.75 -16.53 -2.57
C VAL A 280 -14.00 -17.18 -1.41
N CYS A 281 -14.30 -16.76 -0.18
CA CYS A 281 -13.72 -17.33 1.05
C CYS A 281 -14.66 -18.44 1.55
N HIS A 282 -14.52 -19.67 1.04
CA HIS A 282 -15.33 -20.80 1.49
C HIS A 282 -14.74 -21.50 2.72
N GLU A 283 -15.50 -21.56 3.81
CA GLU A 283 -15.33 -22.59 4.84
C GLU A 283 -15.92 -23.91 4.33
N LYS A 284 -15.17 -25.01 4.43
CA LYS A 284 -15.73 -26.35 4.25
C LYS A 284 -16.54 -26.71 5.49
N ASP A 285 -17.82 -26.33 5.50
CA ASP A 285 -18.77 -27.01 6.37
C ASP A 285 -18.98 -28.42 5.85
N THR A 286 -18.33 -29.36 6.54
CA THR A 286 -18.63 -30.78 6.41
C THR A 286 -19.80 -31.05 7.33
N ASP A 287 -21.03 -30.99 6.81
CA ASP A 287 -22.11 -31.84 7.31
C ASP A 287 -23.30 -31.95 6.33
N GLN A 288 -23.74 -33.22 6.15
CA GLN A 288 -24.86 -33.76 5.35
C GLN A 288 -24.55 -34.03 3.86
N GLN A 289 -24.50 -35.26 3.31
CA GLN A 289 -24.84 -36.62 3.74
C GLN A 289 -24.06 -37.64 2.86
N PRO A 290 -23.99 -38.94 3.24
CA PRO A 290 -23.14 -39.95 2.62
C PRO A 290 -23.83 -40.66 1.44
N ASN A 291 -23.09 -41.01 0.39
CA ASN A 291 -23.27 -42.26 -0.37
C ASN A 291 -22.14 -42.53 -1.38
N ASN A 292 -21.26 -43.45 -0.98
CA ASN A 292 -20.73 -44.59 -1.75
C ASN A 292 -19.79 -44.42 -2.97
N LEU A 293 -18.56 -44.87 -2.70
CA LEU A 293 -17.75 -45.88 -3.39
C LEU A 293 -16.60 -45.43 -4.32
N ASP A 294 -15.41 -45.81 -3.84
CA ASP A 294 -14.18 -46.21 -4.53
C ASP A 294 -13.43 -45.19 -5.38
N SER A 295 -12.30 -44.70 -4.86
CA SER A 295 -10.97 -45.17 -5.29
C SER A 295 -9.84 -44.39 -4.60
N SER A 296 -8.88 -45.16 -4.07
CA SER A 296 -7.59 -44.74 -3.54
C SER A 296 -6.80 -43.82 -4.47
N ASP A 297 -6.45 -42.60 -4.02
CA ASP A 297 -5.06 -42.15 -4.01
C ASP A 297 -4.83 -41.05 -2.96
N GLY A 298 -3.74 -41.20 -2.20
CA GLY A 298 -3.39 -40.32 -1.09
C GLY A 298 -2.78 -39.02 -1.58
N SER A 299 -3.59 -37.97 -1.70
CA SER A 299 -3.11 -36.61 -1.51
C SER A 299 -4.08 -35.87 -0.61
N VAL A 300 -3.59 -35.49 0.59
CA VAL A 300 -4.32 -34.58 1.48
C VAL A 300 -4.27 -33.21 0.81
N ALA A 301 -5.20 -32.97 -0.11
CA ALA A 301 -5.47 -31.64 -0.64
C ALA A 301 -6.13 -30.83 0.48
N VAL A 302 -5.30 -30.17 1.28
CA VAL A 302 -5.75 -29.11 2.18
C VAL A 302 -6.44 -28.06 1.32
N PRO A 303 -7.75 -27.81 1.47
CA PRO A 303 -8.41 -26.68 0.84
C PRO A 303 -7.94 -25.45 1.61
N LYS A 304 -6.88 -24.82 1.13
CA LYS A 304 -6.43 -23.56 1.68
C LYS A 304 -7.51 -22.52 1.40
N ASP A 305 -7.62 -21.58 2.32
CA ASP A 305 -8.38 -20.34 2.22
C ASP A 305 -7.76 -19.46 1.11
N ASP A 306 -7.72 -19.99 -0.13
CA ASP A 306 -6.75 -19.67 -1.19
C ASP A 306 -6.99 -18.30 -1.83
N HIS A 307 -7.93 -17.52 -1.33
CA HIS A 307 -8.29 -16.22 -1.90
C HIS A 307 -8.43 -15.11 -0.86
N VAL A 308 -8.44 -15.45 0.44
CA VAL A 308 -8.49 -14.48 1.56
C VAL A 308 -7.31 -13.52 1.51
N TYR A 309 -6.14 -13.99 1.05
CA TYR A 309 -4.93 -13.17 1.00
C TYR A 309 -5.02 -11.99 0.02
N PHE A 310 -5.98 -11.96 -0.92
CA PHE A 310 -6.22 -10.79 -1.79
C PHE A 310 -7.04 -9.72 -1.06
N TRP A 311 -8.01 -10.12 -0.24
CA TRP A 311 -8.87 -9.20 0.50
C TRP A 311 -8.12 -8.49 1.65
N VAL A 312 -7.23 -9.20 2.34
CA VAL A 312 -6.47 -8.66 3.49
C VAL A 312 -5.69 -7.37 3.17
N PRO A 313 -4.79 -7.31 2.15
CA PRO A 313 -4.03 -6.09 1.87
C PRO A 313 -4.94 -4.94 1.43
N LEU A 314 -6.07 -5.23 0.77
CA LEU A 314 -7.04 -4.23 0.33
C LEU A 314 -7.76 -3.59 1.53
N LEU A 315 -8.34 -4.40 2.41
CA LEU A 315 -9.07 -3.95 3.59
C LEU A 315 -8.13 -3.28 4.60
N ALA A 316 -6.95 -3.86 4.86
CA ALA A 316 -5.95 -3.27 5.75
C ALA A 316 -5.38 -1.95 5.18
N GLY A 317 -5.25 -1.85 3.85
CA GLY A 317 -4.88 -0.61 3.18
C GLY A 317 -5.90 0.50 3.42
N LEU A 318 -7.18 0.22 3.19
CA LEU A 318 -8.28 1.16 3.43
C LEU A 318 -8.41 1.55 4.91
N ALA A 319 -8.29 0.59 5.84
CA ALA A 319 -8.30 0.86 7.27
C ALA A 319 -7.17 1.81 7.69
N ARG A 320 -5.98 1.74 7.08
CA ARG A 320 -4.90 2.69 7.36
C ARG A 320 -5.26 4.12 6.94
N LEU A 321 -6.02 4.27 5.85
CA LEU A 321 -6.42 5.58 5.33
C LEU A 321 -7.48 6.27 6.19
N THR A 322 -8.17 5.55 7.08
CA THR A 322 -9.09 6.17 8.04
C THR A 322 -8.37 6.99 9.11
N ALA A 323 -7.03 6.89 9.19
CA ALA A 323 -6.18 7.72 10.05
C ALA A 323 -5.38 8.79 9.28
N ASP A 324 -5.69 9.03 7.99
CA ASP A 324 -5.05 10.09 7.19
C ASP A 324 -5.31 11.48 7.79
N SER A 325 -4.39 12.44 7.64
CA SER A 325 -4.57 13.80 8.19
C SER A 325 -5.72 14.56 7.53
N ARG A 326 -6.11 14.21 6.28
CA ARG A 326 -7.13 14.91 5.50
C ARG A 326 -8.53 14.33 5.76
N PRO A 327 -9.51 15.14 6.23
CA PRO A 327 -10.86 14.67 6.54
C PRO A 327 -11.59 14.01 5.37
N THR A 328 -11.42 14.53 4.15
CA THR A 328 -12.05 13.99 2.94
C THR A 328 -11.57 12.58 2.62
N ILE A 329 -10.27 12.31 2.80
CA ILE A 329 -9.66 11.00 2.56
C ILE A 329 -10.10 10.01 3.63
N ARG A 330 -10.07 10.40 4.91
CA ARG A 330 -10.54 9.53 6.01
C ARG A 330 -11.99 9.10 5.80
N LYS A 331 -12.87 10.07 5.52
CA LYS A 331 -14.30 9.81 5.36
C LYS A 331 -14.58 8.95 4.13
N GLY A 332 -13.94 9.24 3.00
CA GLY A 332 -14.03 8.41 1.80
C GLY A 332 -13.48 7.00 2.01
N ALA A 333 -12.40 6.83 2.78
CA ALA A 333 -11.85 5.52 3.10
C ALA A 333 -12.79 4.70 4.00
N VAL A 334 -13.40 5.31 5.02
CA VAL A 334 -14.41 4.66 5.87
C VAL A 334 -15.61 4.22 5.03
N GLU A 335 -16.18 5.12 4.24
CA GLU A 335 -17.34 4.82 3.38
C GLU A 335 -17.03 3.67 2.41
N VAL A 336 -15.92 3.74 1.67
CA VAL A 336 -15.50 2.69 0.75
C VAL A 336 -15.21 1.36 1.45
N LEU A 337 -14.55 1.39 2.63
CA LEU A 337 -14.27 0.18 3.40
C LEU A 337 -15.57 -0.54 3.77
N PHE A 338 -16.53 0.17 4.36
CA PHE A 338 -17.80 -0.42 4.77
C PHE A 338 -18.68 -0.80 3.59
N ASP A 339 -18.65 -0.06 2.49
CA ASP A 339 -19.34 -0.43 1.25
C ASP A 339 -18.82 -1.77 0.70
N ILE A 340 -17.49 -1.97 0.67
CA ILE A 340 -16.89 -3.24 0.23
C ILE A 340 -17.36 -4.39 1.12
N LEU A 341 -17.32 -4.20 2.44
CA LEU A 341 -17.78 -5.22 3.40
C LEU A 341 -19.28 -5.50 3.26
N LYS A 342 -20.08 -4.48 2.94
CA LYS A 342 -21.53 -4.63 2.75
C LYS A 342 -21.86 -5.36 1.44
N ASP A 343 -21.23 -4.95 0.35
CA ASP A 343 -21.51 -5.46 -0.99
C ASP A 343 -20.98 -6.89 -1.18
N HIS A 344 -19.81 -7.21 -0.60
CA HIS A 344 -19.11 -8.47 -0.83
C HIS A 344 -19.00 -9.36 0.41
N GLY A 345 -19.55 -8.93 1.55
CA GLY A 345 -19.49 -9.65 2.81
C GLY A 345 -20.11 -11.06 2.81
N HIS A 346 -21.01 -11.32 1.86
CA HIS A 346 -21.63 -12.64 1.66
C HIS A 346 -20.63 -13.69 1.12
N LEU A 347 -19.48 -13.24 0.61
CA LEU A 347 -18.38 -14.10 0.15
C LEU A 347 -17.42 -14.50 1.28
N PHE A 348 -17.60 -13.95 2.48
CA PHE A 348 -16.66 -14.11 3.60
C PHE A 348 -17.13 -15.18 4.57
N SER A 349 -16.20 -16.04 4.98
CA SER A 349 -16.41 -17.05 6.01
C SER A 349 -16.56 -16.43 7.40
N GLN A 350 -17.07 -17.18 8.37
CA GLN A 350 -17.23 -16.67 9.73
C GLN A 350 -15.87 -16.37 10.38
N SER A 351 -14.87 -17.23 10.17
CA SER A 351 -13.50 -16.97 10.64
C SER A 351 -12.86 -15.74 9.99
N PHE A 352 -13.12 -15.50 8.69
CA PHE A 352 -12.60 -14.32 8.03
C PHE A 352 -13.27 -13.05 8.54
N TRP A 353 -14.59 -13.07 8.81
CA TRP A 353 -15.27 -11.98 9.50
C TRP A 353 -14.65 -11.66 10.86
N ALA A 354 -14.37 -12.68 11.69
CA ALA A 354 -13.70 -12.46 12.97
C ALA A 354 -12.33 -11.76 12.80
N ASN A 355 -11.56 -12.18 11.80
CA ASN A 355 -10.28 -11.54 11.45
C ASN A 355 -10.45 -10.08 10.98
N ILE A 356 -11.47 -9.80 10.15
CA ILE A 356 -11.79 -8.43 9.71
C ILE A 356 -12.15 -7.57 10.91
N PHE A 357 -12.98 -8.07 11.82
CA PHE A 357 -13.37 -7.33 13.00
C PHE A 357 -12.16 -6.99 13.87
N GLU A 358 -11.29 -7.97 14.12
CA GLU A 358 -10.09 -7.79 14.95
C GLU A 358 -9.03 -6.88 14.32
N SER A 359 -8.73 -7.07 13.04
CA SER A 359 -7.59 -6.41 12.38
C SER A 359 -7.95 -5.11 11.65
N VAL A 360 -9.22 -4.92 11.29
CA VAL A 360 -9.69 -3.80 10.46
C VAL A 360 -10.68 -2.94 11.23
N ILE A 361 -11.78 -3.50 11.75
CA ILE A 361 -12.90 -2.72 12.30
C ILE A 361 -12.60 -2.16 13.69
N TYR A 362 -12.24 -3.01 14.67
CA TYR A 362 -12.02 -2.55 16.04
C TYR A 362 -10.88 -1.54 16.19
N PRO A 363 -9.77 -1.64 15.43
CA PRO A 363 -8.75 -0.59 15.42
C PRO A 363 -9.29 0.81 15.06
N LEU A 364 -10.36 0.93 14.26
CA LEU A 364 -11.01 2.22 13.96
C LEU A 364 -11.59 2.88 15.20
N PHE A 365 -11.96 2.08 16.20
CA PHE A 365 -12.56 2.49 17.46
C PHE A 365 -11.60 2.36 18.64
N GLY A 366 -10.34 2.00 18.37
CA GLY A 366 -9.28 1.82 19.37
C GLY A 366 -9.12 3.03 20.27
N SER A 367 -8.85 2.75 21.55
CA SER A 367 -8.90 3.70 22.65
C SER A 367 -7.77 4.74 22.57
N GLU A 368 -8.12 6.00 22.32
CA GLU A 368 -7.68 7.02 23.27
C GLU A 368 -8.31 6.60 24.60
N SER A 369 -7.50 6.01 25.47
CA SER A 369 -7.89 5.80 26.85
C SER A 369 -8.40 7.14 27.36
N PHE A 370 -9.70 7.23 27.66
CA PHE A 370 -10.23 8.24 28.54
C PHE A 370 -9.59 8.02 29.91
N ILE A 371 -8.34 8.46 30.08
CA ILE A 371 -7.67 8.46 31.37
C ILE A 371 -8.39 9.52 32.19
N PRO A 372 -9.17 9.15 33.23
CA PRO A 372 -9.82 10.10 34.11
C PRO A 372 -8.87 10.51 35.24
N ASN A 373 -7.57 10.58 34.96
CA ASN A 373 -6.56 11.06 35.89
C ASN A 373 -5.88 12.27 35.24
N GLY A 374 -6.29 13.44 35.69
CA GLY A 374 -5.54 14.66 35.47
C GLY A 374 -4.17 14.50 36.08
N HIS A 375 -3.14 14.34 35.25
CA HIS A 375 -1.80 14.82 35.53
C HIS A 375 -1.07 15.06 34.20
N ASN A 376 -1.00 16.35 33.85
CA ASN A 376 0.05 17.03 33.10
C ASN A 376 0.85 16.19 32.09
N SER A 377 0.29 16.07 30.89
CA SER A 377 1.10 15.96 29.67
C SER A 377 0.63 17.02 28.69
N SER A 378 1.45 18.07 28.56
CA SER A 378 1.63 18.92 27.37
C SER A 378 0.42 19.14 26.48
N VAL A 379 -0.15 20.34 26.56
CA VAL A 379 -0.90 21.08 25.51
C VAL A 379 -1.08 20.29 24.20
N ASN A 380 -2.07 19.40 24.15
CA ASN A 380 -2.73 19.04 22.90
C ASN A 380 -3.99 19.91 22.83
N SER A 381 -4.13 20.65 21.74
CA SER A 381 -5.28 21.54 21.54
C SER A 381 -6.59 20.72 21.49
N PRO A 382 -7.74 21.30 21.87
CA PRO A 382 -9.04 20.64 21.73
C PRO A 382 -9.40 20.28 20.27
N GLU A 383 -8.69 20.84 19.29
CA GLU A 383 -8.83 20.51 17.87
C GLU A 383 -8.28 19.13 17.52
N ASP A 384 -7.24 18.65 18.23
CA ASP A 384 -6.54 17.40 17.92
C ASP A 384 -7.33 16.14 18.33
N ASP A 385 -8.22 16.26 19.32
CA ASP A 385 -9.16 15.17 19.66
C ASP A 385 -10.45 15.24 18.81
N SER A 386 -10.87 16.45 18.42
CA SER A 386 -12.15 16.71 17.72
C SER A 386 -12.23 16.02 16.34
N TRP A 387 -11.13 16.01 15.57
CA TRP A 387 -11.13 15.47 14.20
C TRP A 387 -11.27 13.95 14.14
N ASN A 388 -10.92 13.25 15.22
CA ASN A 388 -11.05 11.80 15.35
C ASN A 388 -12.53 11.39 15.53
N PHE A 389 -13.32 12.20 16.24
CA PHE A 389 -14.72 11.89 16.54
C PHE A 389 -15.63 11.87 15.31
N GLU A 390 -15.46 12.79 14.35
CA GLU A 390 -16.32 12.80 13.15
C GLU A 390 -16.18 11.54 12.30
N THR A 391 -14.94 11.09 12.10
CA THR A 391 -14.64 9.88 11.32
C THR A 391 -15.16 8.64 12.06
N LYS A 392 -14.91 8.57 13.37
CA LYS A 392 -15.42 7.52 14.27
C LYS A 392 -16.96 7.46 14.29
N MET A 393 -17.64 8.59 14.24
CA MET A 393 -19.12 8.66 14.19
C MET A 393 -19.68 8.12 12.87
N VAL A 394 -19.02 8.39 11.73
CA VAL A 394 -19.40 7.80 10.44
C VAL A 394 -19.19 6.30 10.47
N ALA A 395 -18.01 5.85 10.92
CA ALA A 395 -17.70 4.43 11.06
C ALA A 395 -18.70 3.71 11.98
N LEU A 396 -19.15 4.34 13.07
CA LEU A 396 -20.12 3.74 13.99
C LEU A 396 -21.49 3.49 13.32
N LYS A 397 -21.96 4.42 12.49
CA LYS A 397 -23.21 4.25 11.73
C LYS A 397 -23.07 3.12 10.72
N CYS A 398 -21.98 3.11 9.96
CA CYS A 398 -21.68 2.05 8.99
C CYS A 398 -21.55 0.67 9.67
N LEU A 399 -20.95 0.61 10.86
CA LEU A 399 -20.83 -0.61 11.65
C LEU A 399 -22.20 -1.20 12.00
N ALA A 400 -23.16 -0.37 12.43
CA ALA A 400 -24.49 -0.87 12.75
C ALA A 400 -25.22 -1.40 11.52
N ASP A 401 -25.18 -0.68 10.40
CA ASP A 401 -25.77 -1.14 9.15
C ASP A 401 -25.17 -2.48 8.70
N LEU A 402 -23.84 -2.61 8.77
CA LEU A 402 -23.12 -3.84 8.44
C LEU A 402 -23.53 -4.98 9.39
N TYR A 403 -23.58 -4.69 10.69
CA TYR A 403 -23.91 -5.67 11.72
C TYR A 403 -25.35 -6.20 11.61
N ILE A 404 -26.31 -5.33 11.31
CA ILE A 404 -27.70 -5.72 11.05
C ILE A 404 -27.79 -6.63 9.82
N THR A 405 -27.04 -6.30 8.77
CA THR A 405 -27.04 -7.02 7.49
C THR A 405 -26.51 -8.45 7.65
N PHE A 406 -25.37 -8.64 8.32
CA PHE A 406 -24.71 -9.95 8.49
C PHE A 406 -24.85 -10.53 9.89
N PHE A 407 -25.90 -10.16 10.63
CA PHE A 407 -26.09 -10.53 12.04
C PHE A 407 -25.95 -12.03 12.32
N GLU A 408 -26.51 -12.88 11.46
CA GLU A 408 -26.49 -14.34 11.69
C GLU A 408 -25.06 -14.90 11.73
N VAL A 409 -24.20 -14.44 10.81
CA VAL A 409 -22.79 -14.87 10.74
C VAL A 409 -21.97 -14.24 11.85
N MET A 410 -22.25 -12.98 12.18
CA MET A 410 -21.46 -12.16 13.10
C MET A 410 -22.01 -12.13 14.53
N ARG A 411 -23.02 -12.97 14.84
CA ARG A 411 -23.66 -13.07 16.15
C ARG A 411 -22.68 -13.18 17.33
N PRO A 412 -21.54 -13.89 17.24
CA PRO A 412 -20.54 -13.93 18.32
C PRO A 412 -19.96 -12.56 18.70
N GLU A 413 -19.93 -11.59 17.77
CA GLU A 413 -19.38 -10.25 17.98
C GLU A 413 -20.36 -9.29 18.69
N LEU A 414 -21.58 -9.74 19.02
CA LEU A 414 -22.64 -8.90 19.60
C LEU A 414 -22.17 -8.11 20.82
N SER A 415 -21.49 -8.78 21.75
CA SER A 415 -21.02 -8.15 22.99
C SER A 415 -20.02 -7.02 22.72
N ARG A 416 -19.15 -7.20 21.73
CA ARG A 416 -18.11 -6.23 21.39
C ARG A 416 -18.69 -5.06 20.60
N VAL A 417 -19.58 -5.31 19.65
CA VAL A 417 -20.31 -4.24 18.93
C VAL A 417 -21.13 -3.39 19.91
N THR A 418 -21.83 -4.03 20.86
CA THR A 418 -22.56 -3.33 21.91
C THR A 418 -21.62 -2.50 22.79
N SER A 419 -20.44 -3.03 23.13
CA SER A 419 -19.41 -2.29 23.87
C SER A 419 -18.96 -1.03 23.13
N VAL A 420 -18.70 -1.12 21.82
CA VAL A 420 -18.34 0.02 20.98
C VAL A 420 -19.43 1.10 21.03
N VAL A 421 -20.69 0.73 20.76
CA VAL A 421 -21.82 1.68 20.77
C VAL A 421 -22.00 2.32 22.15
N THR A 422 -21.93 1.51 23.21
CA THR A 422 -22.10 1.99 24.58
C THR A 422 -20.97 2.91 25.04
N ASN A 423 -19.75 2.77 24.49
CA ASN A 423 -18.65 3.71 24.72
C ASN A 423 -18.92 5.09 24.10
N PHE A 424 -19.56 5.15 22.93
CA PHE A 424 -20.00 6.45 22.38
C PHE A 424 -21.07 7.09 23.24
N ILE A 425 -22.03 6.32 23.77
CA ILE A 425 -23.05 6.85 24.70
C ILE A 425 -22.40 7.42 25.98
N ARG A 426 -21.32 6.81 26.46
CA ARG A 426 -20.55 7.28 27.62
C ARG A 426 -19.68 8.51 27.33
N SER A 427 -19.54 8.90 26.06
CA SER A 427 -18.68 10.00 25.64
C SER A 427 -19.09 11.33 26.29
N PRO A 428 -18.13 12.16 26.73
CA PRO A 428 -18.44 13.49 27.25
C PRO A 428 -18.93 14.46 26.16
N TYR A 429 -18.73 14.12 24.88
CA TYR A 429 -19.10 14.96 23.74
C TYR A 429 -20.54 14.64 23.28
N LYS A 430 -21.42 15.65 23.32
CA LYS A 430 -22.84 15.52 22.97
C LYS A 430 -23.08 14.85 21.61
N GLN A 431 -22.33 15.24 20.58
CA GLN A 431 -22.55 14.72 19.23
C GLN A 431 -22.19 13.23 19.11
N SER A 432 -21.11 12.81 19.79
CA SER A 432 -20.70 11.42 19.91
C SER A 432 -21.74 10.59 20.67
N ALA A 433 -22.20 11.06 21.82
CA ALA A 433 -23.19 10.36 22.63
C ALA A 433 -24.59 10.31 21.99
N SER A 434 -25.02 11.38 21.32
CA SER A 434 -26.26 11.39 20.54
C SER A 434 -26.18 10.44 19.35
N THR A 435 -25.04 10.38 18.65
CA THR A 435 -24.81 9.41 17.58
C THR A 435 -24.84 7.98 18.11
N GLY A 436 -24.18 7.71 19.25
CA GLY A 436 -24.22 6.40 19.91
C GLY A 436 -25.64 5.96 20.26
N LEU A 437 -26.49 6.88 20.74
CA LEU A 437 -27.88 6.59 21.07
C LEU A 437 -28.73 6.29 19.82
N SER A 438 -28.56 7.07 18.76
CA SER A 438 -29.24 6.82 17.47
C SER A 438 -28.80 5.48 16.85
N VAL A 439 -27.51 5.14 16.95
CA VAL A 439 -27.00 3.85 16.49
C VAL A 439 -27.54 2.69 17.34
N PHE A 440 -27.66 2.90 18.66
CA PHE A 440 -28.28 1.91 19.55
C PHE A 440 -29.73 1.63 19.16
N GLN A 441 -30.53 2.67 18.92
CA GLN A 441 -31.91 2.53 18.42
C GLN A 441 -31.97 1.76 17.11
N LEU A 442 -31.10 2.09 16.16
CA LEU A 442 -31.03 1.40 14.88
C LEU A 442 -30.72 -0.09 15.04
N LEU A 443 -29.77 -0.44 15.92
CA LEU A 443 -29.44 -1.84 16.23
C LEU A 443 -30.60 -2.58 16.89
N THR A 444 -31.25 -1.98 17.89
CA THR A 444 -32.35 -2.63 18.61
C THR A 444 -33.57 -2.82 17.72
N GLU A 445 -33.90 -1.85 16.87
CA GLU A 445 -34.98 -1.96 15.88
C GLU A 445 -34.66 -3.00 14.80
N GLY A 446 -33.45 -2.96 14.23
CA GLY A 446 -33.04 -3.86 13.15
C GLY A 446 -32.86 -5.31 13.58
N LEU A 447 -32.54 -5.56 14.86
CA LEU A 447 -32.30 -6.89 15.40
C LEU A 447 -33.45 -7.42 16.27
N ALA A 448 -34.55 -6.67 16.40
CA ALA A 448 -35.58 -6.95 17.40
C ALA A 448 -36.15 -8.38 17.33
N SER A 449 -36.35 -8.87 16.11
CA SER A 449 -36.91 -10.20 15.84
C SER A 449 -35.89 -11.33 15.85
N LYS A 450 -34.58 -11.01 15.87
CA LYS A 450 -33.48 -11.98 15.73
C LYS A 450 -32.78 -12.29 17.06
N LEU A 451 -32.88 -11.40 18.04
CA LEU A 451 -32.21 -11.54 19.34
C LEU A 451 -32.93 -12.52 20.26
N SER A 452 -32.16 -13.36 20.93
CA SER A 452 -32.63 -14.18 22.06
C SER A 452 -32.90 -13.31 23.30
N LYS A 453 -33.61 -13.88 24.27
CA LYS A 453 -33.92 -13.18 25.52
C LYS A 453 -32.64 -12.84 26.31
N GLU A 454 -31.68 -13.76 26.32
CA GLU A 454 -30.39 -13.61 26.99
C GLU A 454 -29.52 -12.52 26.34
N GLU A 455 -29.55 -12.42 25.01
CA GLU A 455 -28.85 -11.37 24.27
C GLU A 455 -29.50 -9.99 24.51
N TRP A 456 -30.83 -9.93 24.49
CA TRP A 456 -31.57 -8.72 24.85
C TRP A 456 -31.22 -8.22 26.24
N GLU A 457 -31.17 -9.11 27.23
CA GLU A 457 -30.82 -8.76 28.61
C GLU A 457 -29.40 -8.17 28.70
N LYS A 458 -28.43 -8.77 28.00
CA LYS A 458 -27.05 -8.24 27.93
C LYS A 458 -27.00 -6.85 27.32
N ILE A 459 -27.65 -6.63 26.18
CA ILE A 459 -27.67 -5.33 25.48
C ILE A 459 -28.28 -4.24 26.38
N LEU A 460 -29.44 -4.53 26.97
CA LEU A 460 -30.15 -3.59 27.84
C LEU A 460 -29.38 -3.29 29.13
N LEU A 461 -28.67 -4.27 29.69
CA LEU A 461 -27.81 -4.06 30.85
C LEU A 461 -26.65 -3.10 30.52
N CYS A 462 -25.95 -3.33 29.40
CA CYS A 462 -24.88 -2.44 28.96
C CYS A 462 -25.38 -1.02 28.68
N PHE A 463 -26.58 -0.88 28.11
CA PHE A 463 -27.22 0.41 27.89
C PHE A 463 -27.56 1.11 29.21
N LYS A 464 -28.16 0.41 30.17
CA LYS A 464 -28.49 0.93 31.50
C LYS A 464 -27.23 1.46 32.20
N GLU A 465 -26.13 0.71 32.15
CA GLU A 465 -24.85 1.13 32.73
C GLU A 465 -24.27 2.38 32.04
N SER A 466 -24.35 2.45 30.70
CA SER A 466 -23.96 3.65 29.95
C SER A 466 -24.81 4.86 30.32
N ALA A 467 -26.13 4.71 30.36
CA ALA A 467 -27.05 5.77 30.74
C ALA A 467 -26.74 6.24 32.17
N ALA A 468 -26.53 5.33 33.12
CA ALA A 468 -26.12 5.65 34.49
C ALA A 468 -24.82 6.47 34.54
N HIS A 469 -23.82 6.10 33.74
CA HIS A 469 -22.55 6.85 33.66
C HIS A 469 -22.75 8.29 33.19
N THR A 470 -23.68 8.53 32.26
CA THR A 470 -23.99 9.91 31.85
C THR A 470 -24.48 10.74 33.05
N PHE A 471 -25.30 10.22 33.96
CA PHE A 471 -25.71 10.95 35.17
C PHE A 471 -24.55 11.30 36.11
N VAL A 472 -23.54 10.43 36.24
CA VAL A 472 -22.33 10.72 37.03
C VAL A 472 -21.55 11.91 36.45
N VAL A 473 -21.51 12.02 35.12
CA VAL A 473 -20.88 13.17 34.45
C VAL A 473 -21.68 14.45 34.71
N PHE A 474 -23.01 14.39 34.77
CA PHE A 474 -23.85 15.52 35.14
C PHE A 474 -23.55 16.05 36.54
N ASP A 475 -23.49 15.14 37.52
CA ASP A 475 -23.21 15.49 38.91
C ASP A 475 -21.85 16.19 39.05
N LYS A 476 -20.82 15.73 38.32
CA LYS A 476 -19.52 16.41 38.25
C LYS A 476 -19.62 17.83 37.68
N ILE A 477 -20.42 18.06 36.64
CA ILE A 477 -20.62 19.40 36.05
C ILE A 477 -21.32 20.32 37.05
N VAL A 478 -22.33 19.82 37.77
CA VAL A 478 -23.04 20.58 38.79
C VAL A 478 -22.10 20.97 39.94
N ARG A 479 -21.27 20.04 40.44
CA ARG A 479 -20.26 20.36 41.46
C ARG A 479 -19.24 21.38 40.97
N MET A 480 -18.83 21.29 39.70
CA MET A 480 -17.93 22.28 39.10
C MET A 480 -18.55 23.67 39.12
N MET A 481 -19.84 23.80 38.77
CA MET A 481 -20.58 25.08 38.86
C MET A 481 -20.71 25.60 40.31
N GLN A 482 -20.86 24.71 41.29
CA GLN A 482 -20.99 25.09 42.71
C GLN A 482 -19.68 25.64 43.31
N ASN A 483 -18.54 25.31 42.71
CA ASN A 483 -17.22 25.74 43.19
C ASN A 483 -16.73 27.04 42.53
N ILE A 484 -17.50 27.63 41.61
CA ILE A 484 -17.13 28.90 40.97
C ILE A 484 -17.64 30.03 41.85
N GLU A 485 -16.73 30.74 42.51
CA GLU A 485 -17.04 32.00 43.19
C GLU A 485 -17.20 33.08 42.10
N ILE A 486 -18.45 33.49 41.84
CA ILE A 486 -18.74 34.68 41.03
C ILE A 486 -18.85 35.84 42.03
N PRO A 487 -17.97 36.84 41.99
CA PRO A 487 -18.07 38.00 42.86
C PRO A 487 -19.43 38.69 42.64
N ASP A 488 -20.19 38.89 43.73
CA ASP A 488 -21.40 39.70 43.68
C ASP A 488 -20.97 41.13 43.36
N ARG A 489 -21.23 41.56 42.13
CA ARG A 489 -20.93 42.92 41.65
C ARG A 489 -21.92 43.92 42.26
N ASN A 490 -21.92 44.05 43.58
CA ASN A 490 -22.79 44.94 44.35
C ASN A 490 -22.04 45.83 45.36
N GLU A 491 -20.70 45.82 45.37
CA GLU A 491 -19.97 46.86 46.07
C GLU A 491 -19.75 48.05 45.15
N SER A 492 -20.49 49.13 45.45
CA SER A 492 -20.31 50.45 44.88
C SER A 492 -18.83 50.85 44.92
N TYR A 493 -18.22 51.05 43.74
CA TYR A 493 -16.90 51.67 43.61
C TYR A 493 -16.88 52.99 44.39
N SER A 494 -16.28 53.00 45.59
CA SER A 494 -15.83 54.24 46.21
C SER A 494 -14.49 54.58 45.57
N GLU A 495 -14.47 55.65 44.78
CA GLU A 495 -13.28 56.27 44.21
C GLU A 495 -12.31 56.69 45.34
N ALA A 496 -11.42 55.79 45.73
CA ALA A 496 -10.07 56.06 46.24
C ALA A 496 -9.49 54.75 46.78
N GLU A 497 -8.58 54.12 46.04
CA GLU A 497 -7.20 53.84 46.49
C GLU A 497 -6.48 52.86 45.55
N GLN A 498 -5.37 53.35 44.98
CA GLN A 498 -4.08 52.66 44.75
C GLN A 498 -4.05 51.38 43.89
N TYR A 499 -3.53 51.56 42.67
CA TYR A 499 -2.92 50.53 41.82
C TYR A 499 -2.04 49.58 42.66
N SER A 500 -2.55 48.36 42.89
CA SER A 500 -1.78 47.24 43.45
C SER A 500 -1.76 46.11 42.42
N ASP A 501 -0.67 45.35 42.37
CA ASP A 501 -0.55 44.14 41.51
C ASP A 501 -1.72 43.15 41.74
N ASN A 502 -2.41 43.25 42.88
CA ASN A 502 -3.57 42.42 43.25
C ASN A 502 -4.80 42.61 42.34
N ASP A 503 -4.97 43.78 41.71
CA ASP A 503 -6.12 44.02 40.81
C ASP A 503 -5.97 43.29 39.47
N ILE A 504 -4.74 43.08 39.01
CA ILE A 504 -4.44 42.32 37.78
C ILE A 504 -4.68 40.82 38.03
N TYR A 505 -4.20 40.30 39.18
CA TYR A 505 -4.45 38.89 39.55
C TYR A 505 -5.95 38.59 39.77
N ASN A 506 -6.70 39.51 40.39
CA ASN A 506 -8.14 39.35 40.56
C ASN A 506 -8.90 39.41 39.22
N ALA A 507 -8.48 40.27 38.29
CA ALA A 507 -9.10 40.34 36.96
C ALA A 507 -8.83 39.06 36.14
N ASP A 508 -7.61 38.53 36.19
CA ASP A 508 -7.24 37.27 35.52
C ASP A 508 -8.00 36.06 36.13
N GLU A 509 -8.20 36.05 37.45
CA GLU A 509 -8.96 35.00 38.16
C GLU A 509 -10.47 35.09 37.90
N GLU A 510 -11.03 36.31 37.83
CA GLU A 510 -12.43 36.55 37.49
C GLU A 510 -12.73 36.22 36.01
N GLU A 511 -11.81 36.52 35.10
CA GLU A 511 -11.86 36.11 33.69
C GLU A 511 -11.81 34.57 33.57
N ALA A 512 -10.88 33.90 34.27
CA ALA A 512 -10.80 32.45 34.31
C ALA A 512 -12.05 31.78 34.91
N ASN A 513 -12.65 32.39 35.94
CA ASN A 513 -13.90 31.94 36.54
C ASN A 513 -15.09 32.11 35.58
N MET A 514 -15.15 33.22 34.83
CA MET A 514 -16.16 33.43 33.79
C MET A 514 -16.03 32.45 32.62
N GLU A 515 -14.81 32.17 32.16
CA GLU A 515 -14.56 31.17 31.12
C GLU A 515 -14.99 29.76 31.59
N THR A 516 -14.66 29.41 32.84
CA THR A 516 -15.03 28.14 33.45
C THR A 516 -16.56 28.01 33.62
N ALA A 517 -17.24 29.09 34.03
CA ALA A 517 -18.70 29.13 34.15
C ALA A 517 -19.39 29.00 32.80
N SER A 518 -18.90 29.72 31.78
CA SER A 518 -19.40 29.63 30.40
C SER A 518 -19.27 28.20 29.85
N TYR A 519 -18.09 27.60 30.02
CA TYR A 519 -17.83 26.20 29.65
C TYR A 519 -18.78 25.22 30.37
N ALA A 520 -18.96 25.39 31.67
CA ALA A 520 -19.84 24.56 32.48
C ALA A 520 -21.31 24.66 32.05
N ILE A 521 -21.82 25.87 31.77
CA ILE A 521 -23.19 26.11 31.28
C ILE A 521 -23.40 25.43 29.93
N VAL A 522 -22.47 25.58 28.98
CA VAL A 522 -22.53 24.92 27.68
C VAL A 522 -22.58 23.40 27.84
N ARG A 523 -21.72 22.85 28.71
CA ARG A 523 -21.66 21.42 28.99
C ARG A 523 -22.94 20.91 29.68
N MET A 524 -23.50 21.67 30.60
CA MET A 524 -24.75 21.35 31.31
C MET A 524 -25.95 21.35 30.35
N ARG A 525 -26.08 22.37 29.49
CA ARG A 525 -27.10 22.42 28.44
C ARG A 525 -27.01 21.23 27.49
N ASN A 526 -25.79 20.88 27.09
CA ASN A 526 -25.53 19.72 26.23
C ASN A 526 -25.93 18.41 26.89
N HIS A 527 -25.65 18.28 28.19
CA HIS A 527 -25.99 17.09 28.97
C HIS A 527 -27.50 16.94 29.20
N ILE A 528 -28.21 18.02 29.55
CA ILE A 528 -29.68 18.01 29.69
C ILE A 528 -30.34 17.56 28.38
N SER A 529 -29.85 18.06 27.24
CA SER A 529 -30.33 17.64 25.91
C SER A 529 -30.11 16.13 25.67
N LEU A 530 -28.99 15.57 26.12
CA LEU A 530 -28.70 14.13 26.01
C LEU A 530 -29.65 13.30 26.89
N GLN A 531 -29.88 13.74 28.13
CA GLN A 531 -30.79 13.07 29.05
C GLN A 531 -32.21 13.01 28.52
N LEU A 532 -32.70 14.13 27.96
CA LEU A 532 -34.00 14.17 27.30
C LEU A 532 -34.10 13.19 26.12
N GLN A 533 -32.99 12.94 25.41
CA GLN A 533 -32.95 11.95 24.32
C GLN A 533 -32.96 10.52 24.87
N LEU A 534 -32.20 10.26 25.95
CA LEU A 534 -32.19 8.96 26.65
C LEU A 534 -33.58 8.61 27.19
N PHE A 535 -34.33 9.56 27.76
CA PHE A 535 -35.69 9.31 28.25
C PHE A 535 -36.70 8.99 27.14
N ARG A 536 -36.42 9.37 25.89
CA ARG A 536 -37.28 9.07 24.73
C ARG A 536 -36.94 7.74 24.06
N THR A 537 -35.77 7.19 24.35
CA THR A 537 -35.22 5.97 23.75
C THR A 537 -35.52 4.79 24.66
#